data_AF-A0AA36H0Z3-F1
#
_entry.id   AF-A0AA36H0Z3-F1
#
_cell.length_a   1.000
_cell.length_b   1.000
_cell.length_c   1.000
_cell.angle_alpha   90.00
_cell.angle_beta   90.00
_cell.angle_gamma   90.00
#
_symmetry.space_group_name_H-M   'P 1'
#
loop_
_entity.id
_entity.type
_entity.pdbx_description
1 polymer ?
#
loop_
_entity_poly.entity_id
_entity_poly.type
_entity_poly.pdbx_seq_one_letter_code
_entity_poly.pdbx_strand_id
1 'polypeptide(L)' 'MRVPVAESVGEIVLQVCSSINRQQYLPKMPTRTELSNVFDSNLPDCQPYLFKVCRTPIRP' A
#
# COMPACT_ATOMS: atom_id res chain seq x y z
N MET A 1 -23.77 -6.25 -14.41
CA MET A 1 -23.01 -6.56 -13.18
C MET A 1 -21.50 -6.58 -13.40
N ARG A 2 -20.94 -7.34 -14.36
CA ARG A 2 -19.47 -7.38 -14.59
C ARG A 2 -18.87 -6.07 -15.09
N VAL A 3 -19.51 -5.45 -16.09
CA VAL A 3 -19.05 -4.20 -16.71
C VAL A 3 -18.96 -3.04 -15.70
N PRO A 4 -20.00 -2.72 -14.91
CA PRO A 4 -19.92 -1.59 -13.98
C PRO A 4 -18.87 -1.79 -12.89
N VAL A 5 -18.65 -3.02 -12.42
CA VAL A 5 -17.58 -3.31 -11.44
C VAL A 5 -16.20 -3.10 -12.05
N ALA A 6 -16.00 -3.52 -13.30
CA ALA A 6 -14.73 -3.33 -14.00
C ALA A 6 -14.42 -1.83 -14.18
N GLU A 7 -15.42 -1.03 -14.53
CA GLU A 7 -15.28 0.44 -14.63
C GLU A 7 -14.90 1.04 -13.27
N SER A 8 -15.62 0.69 -12.19
CA SER A 8 -15.33 1.18 -10.84
C SER A 8 -13.92 0.80 -10.36
N VAL A 9 -13.46 -0.43 -10.63
CA VAL A 9 -12.09 -0.84 -10.28
C VAL A 9 -11.05 -0.06 -11.09
N GLY A 10 -11.33 0.18 -12.38
CA GLY A 10 -10.47 1.00 -13.22
C GLY A 10 -10.29 2.41 -12.67
N GLU A 11 -11.38 3.05 -12.25
CA GLU A 11 -11.34 4.37 -11.61
C GLU A 11 -10.52 4.38 -10.32
N ILE A 12 -10.70 3.37 -9.46
CA ILE A 12 -9.92 3.23 -8.21
C ILE A 12 -8.42 3.11 -8.51
N VAL A 13 -8.02 2.31 -9.50
CA VAL A 13 -6.61 2.17 -9.90
C VAL A 13 -6.03 3.51 -10.34
N LEU A 14 -6.75 4.23 -11.21
CA LEU A 14 -6.32 5.56 -11.68
C LEU A 14 -6.18 6.55 -10.52
N GLN A 15 -7.12 6.52 -9.57
CA GLN A 15 -7.09 7.39 -8.39
C GLN A 15 -5.89 7.08 -7.48
N VAL A 16 -5.59 5.80 -7.24
CA VAL A 16 -4.43 5.37 -6.45
C VAL A 16 -3.13 5.85 -7.11
N CYS A 17 -2.97 5.62 -8.42
CA CYS A 17 -1.80 6.07 -9.17
C CYS A 17 -1.63 7.60 -9.11
N SER A 18 -2.72 8.36 -9.31
CA SER A 18 -2.72 9.82 -9.21
C SER A 18 -2.35 10.31 -7.81
N SER A 19 -2.75 9.58 -6.77
CA SER A 19 -2.46 9.93 -5.38
C SER A 19 -1.00 9.69 -5.04
N ILE A 20 -0.45 8.53 -5.41
CA ILE A 20 0.94 8.14 -5.15
C ILE A 20 1.93 9.03 -5.92
N ASN A 21 1.57 9.50 -7.11
CA ASN A 21 2.46 10.33 -7.94
C ASN A 21 2.63 11.77 -7.39
N ARG A 22 1.85 12.17 -6.38
CA ARG A 22 2.04 13.46 -5.69
C ARG A 22 3.22 13.36 -4.73
N GLN A 23 3.87 14.48 -4.44
CA GLN A 23 4.91 14.49 -3.43
C GLN A 23 4.31 14.11 -2.07
N GLN A 24 4.72 12.97 -1.55
CA GLN A 24 4.31 12.44 -0.25
C GLN A 24 5.53 12.14 0.59
N TYR A 25 5.35 12.10 1.90
CA TYR A 25 6.39 11.63 2.80
C TYR A 25 6.74 10.17 2.48
N LEU A 26 8.03 9.88 2.39
CA LEU A 26 8.57 8.54 2.44
C LEU A 26 9.52 8.43 3.63
N PRO A 27 9.54 7.30 4.36
CA PRO A 27 10.55 7.05 5.36
C PRO A 27 11.95 7.25 4.78
N LYS A 28 12.87 7.80 5.58
CA LYS A 28 14.27 7.84 5.19
C LYS A 28 14.77 6.42 5.00
N MET A 29 15.66 6.23 4.03
CA MET A 29 16.28 4.92 3.83
C MET A 29 17.06 4.52 5.10
N PRO A 30 16.74 3.39 5.75
CA PRO A 30 17.33 3.00 7.01
C PRO A 30 18.75 2.46 6.82
N THR A 31 19.51 2.44 7.92
CA THR A 31 20.75 1.66 8.01
C THR A 31 20.45 0.16 8.18
N ARG A 32 21.45 -0.70 8.04
CA ARG A 32 21.29 -2.16 8.21
C ARG A 32 20.69 -2.55 9.56
N THR A 33 21.05 -1.84 10.63
CA THR A 33 20.54 -2.09 11.99
C THR A 33 19.10 -1.64 12.19
N GLU A 34 18.60 -0.74 11.35
CA GLU A 34 17.27 -0.15 11.45
C GLU A 34 16.31 -0.70 10.38
N LEU A 35 16.77 -1.61 9.53
CA LEU A 35 16.02 -2.13 8.39
C LEU A 35 14.67 -2.72 8.82
N SER A 36 14.67 -3.47 9.93
CA SER A 36 13.46 -4.06 10.51
C SER A 36 12.48 -3.06 11.13
N ASN A 37 12.86 -1.78 11.25
CA ASN A 37 11.97 -0.72 11.72
C ASN A 37 11.18 -0.07 10.58
N VAL A 38 11.54 -0.34 9.32
CA VAL A 38 10.94 0.30 8.13
C VAL A 38 10.35 -0.74 7.18
N PHE A 39 11.02 -1.88 7.00
CA PHE A 39 10.63 -2.90 6.03
C PHE A 39 10.40 -4.27 6.67
N ASP A 40 9.49 -5.03 6.06
CA ASP A 40 9.36 -6.46 6.30
C ASP A 40 10.39 -7.22 5.44
N SER A 41 11.33 -7.90 6.08
CA SER A 41 12.40 -8.66 5.41
C SER A 41 12.20 -10.16 5.48
N ASN A 42 11.00 -10.62 5.86
CA ASN A 42 10.69 -12.04 5.99
C ASN A 42 10.16 -12.66 4.69
N LEU A 43 9.92 -11.86 3.65
CA LEU A 43 9.47 -12.32 2.35
C LEU A 43 10.69 -12.60 1.45
N PRO A 44 10.73 -13.75 0.74
CA PRO A 44 11.91 -14.16 -0.02
C PRO A 44 12.16 -13.31 -1.27
N ASP A 45 11.09 -12.79 -1.90
CA ASP A 45 11.16 -12.18 -3.23
C ASP A 45 10.96 -10.65 -3.22
N CYS A 46 10.56 -10.08 -2.09
CA CYS A 46 10.29 -8.66 -1.97
C CYS A 46 10.53 -8.14 -0.54
N GLN A 47 10.70 -6.83 -0.40
CA GLN A 47 10.90 -6.17 0.88
C GLN A 47 9.93 -4.97 0.97
N PRO A 48 8.64 -5.21 1.30
CA PRO A 48 7.67 -4.14 1.43
C PRO A 48 7.93 -3.31 2.70
N TYR A 49 7.41 -2.08 2.72
CA TYR A 49 7.31 -1.32 3.97
C TYR A 49 6.46 -2.09 4.99
N LEU A 50 6.74 -1.92 6.28
CA LEU A 50 5.90 -2.48 7.34
C LEU A 50 4.45 -1.98 7.19
N PHE A 51 3.49 -2.91 7.17
CA PHE A 51 2.08 -2.60 6.99
C PHE A 51 1.20 -3.45 7.91
N LYS A 52 -0.03 -2.97 8.16
CA LYS A 52 -1.06 -3.73 8.87
C LYS A 52 -2.42 -3.51 8.21
N VAL A 53 -3.07 -4.60 7.80
CA VAL A 53 -4.44 -4.54 7.27
C VAL A 53 -5.42 -4.81 8.41
N CYS A 54 -6.18 -3.79 8.80
CA CYS A 54 -7.23 -3.89 9.81
C CYS A 54 -8.60 -3.82 9.14
N ARG A 55 -9.49 -4.78 9.42
CA ARG A 55 -10.90 -4.68 9.02
C ARG A 55 -11.67 -3.95 10.12
N THR A 56 -12.31 -2.84 9.77
CA THR A 56 -13.30 -2.21 10.65
C THR A 56 -14.64 -2.90 10.46
N PRO A 57 -15.33 -3.33 11.52
CA PRO A 57 -16.69 -3.86 11.39
C PRO A 57 -17.62 -2.76 10.85
N ILE A 58 -18.41 -3.11 9.84
CA ILE A 58 -19.43 -2.22 9.29
C ILE A 58 -20.53 -2.15 10.36
N ARG A 59 -20.77 -0.96 10.93
CA ARG A 59 -21.93 -0.75 11.80
C ARG A 59 -23.21 -0.93 10.95
N PRO A 60 -24.21 -1.67 11.43
CA PRO A 60 -25.48 -1.85 10.72
C PRO A 60 -26.22 -0.52 10.54
#